data_AF-A0A955QS11-F1
#
_entry.id   AF-A0A955QS11-F1
#
_cell.length_a   1.000
_cell.length_b   1.000
_cell.length_c   1.000
_cell.angle_alpha   90.00
_cell.angle_beta   90.00
_cell.angle_gamma   90.00
#
_symmetry.space_group_name_H-M   'P 1'
#
loop_
_entity.id
_entity.type
_entity.pdbx_description
1 polymer ?
#
loop_
_entity_poly.entity_id
_entity_poly.type
_entity_poly.pdbx_seq_one_letter_code
_entity_poly.pdbx_strand_id
1 'polypeptide(L)' 'MKLVFDQNLSYKLVLSLAQQYPGSKHVKDFGLTGNDDEAIWKLASE' A
#
# COMPACT_ATOMS: atom_id res chain seq x y z
N MET A 1 -11.78 -4.72 4.11
CA MET A 1 -11.17 -3.85 3.08
C MET A 1 -9.66 -3.92 3.25
N LYS A 2 -8.92 -4.04 2.15
CA LYS A 2 -7.46 -3.99 2.11
C LYS A 2 -7.02 -2.57 1.73
N LEU A 3 -5.95 -2.07 2.31
CA LEU A 3 -5.37 -0.76 2.01
C LEU A 3 -4.07 -0.92 1.23
N VAL A 4 -3.84 0.00 0.30
CA VAL A 4 -2.54 0.18 -0.35
C VAL A 4 -1.92 1.43 0.24
N PHE A 5 -0.81 1.28 0.96
CA PHE A 5 -0.10 2.41 1.57
C PHE A 5 0.87 3.03 0.57
N ASP A 6 0.69 4.32 0.33
CA ASP A 6 1.55 5.12 -0.54
C ASP A 6 2.99 5.23 -0.03
N GLN A 7 3.92 5.56 -0.93
CA GLN A 7 5.35 5.71 -0.64
C GLN A 7 5.67 6.77 0.41
N ASN A 8 4.77 7.76 0.57
CA ASN A 8 4.91 8.81 1.57
C ASN A 8 4.57 8.34 2.99
N LEU A 9 3.99 7.15 3.13
CA LEU A 9 3.64 6.56 4.42
C LEU A 9 4.71 5.56 4.87
N SER A 10 4.89 5.38 6.18
CA SER A 10 5.85 4.40 6.66
C SER A 10 5.34 2.98 6.39
N TYR A 11 6.17 2.12 5.79
CA TYR A 11 5.89 0.68 5.62
C TYR A 11 5.55 -0.03 6.95
N LYS A 12 5.97 0.53 8.10
CA LYS A 12 5.64 0.01 9.44
C LYS A 12 4.14 0.09 9.76
N LEU A 13 3.40 1.00 9.10
CA LEU A 13 1.95 1.16 9.30
C LEU A 13 1.17 -0.09 8.88
N VAL A 14 1.66 -0.85 7.91
CA VAL A 14 1.06 -2.13 7.50
C VAL A 14 0.95 -3.07 8.70
N LEU A 15 2.01 -3.16 9.52
CA LEU A 15 2.04 -4.02 10.70
C LEU A 15 1.15 -3.47 11.82
N SER A 16 1.21 -2.16 12.07
CA SER A 16 0.41 -1.52 13.13
C SER A 16 -1.10 -1.60 12.85
N LEU A 17 -1.50 -1.64 11.59
CA LEU A 17 -2.90 -1.67 11.16
C LEU A 17 -3.39 -3.04 10.71
N ALA A 18 -2.53 -4.07 10.74
CA ALA A 18 -2.87 -5.42 10.27
C ALA A 18 -4.09 -6.03 10.96
N GLN A 19 -4.35 -5.67 12.23
CA GLN A 19 -5.51 -6.15 12.98
C GLN A 19 -6.84 -5.60 12.44
N GLN A 20 -6.86 -4.33 11.99
CA GLN A 20 -8.07 -3.69 11.47
C GLN A 20 -8.20 -3.82 9.96
N TYR A 21 -7.06 -3.86 9.25
CA TYR A 21 -6.97 -3.91 7.80
C TYR A 21 -6.05 -5.05 7.35
N PRO A 22 -6.44 -6.30 7.59
CA PRO A 22 -5.63 -7.46 7.21
C PRO A 22 -5.44 -7.53 5.69
N GLY A 23 -4.24 -7.93 5.27
CA GLY A 23 -3.88 -8.04 3.85
C GLY A 23 -3.55 -6.70 3.16
N SER A 24 -3.56 -5.59 3.90
CA SER A 24 -3.02 -4.33 3.41
C SER A 24 -1.51 -4.43 3.15
N LYS A 25 -1.01 -3.65 2.19
CA LYS A 25 0.39 -3.68 1.76
C LYS A 25 0.89 -2.29 1.41
N HIS A 26 2.20 -2.10 1.45
CA HIS A 26 2.82 -0.84 1.05
C HIS A 26 3.25 -0.89 -0.42
N VAL A 27 3.21 0.23 -1.16
CA VAL A 27 3.61 0.28 -2.59
C VAL A 27 5.03 -0.26 -2.84
N LYS A 28 5.91 -0.15 -1.83
CA LYS A 28 7.24 -0.78 -1.81
C LYS A 28 7.20 -2.29 -2.00
N ASP A 29 6.22 -2.98 -1.41
CA ASP A 29 6.10 -4.45 -1.51
C ASP A 29 5.70 -4.89 -2.93
N PHE A 30 5.25 -3.95 -3.75
CA PHE A 30 4.92 -4.14 -5.16
C PHE A 30 6.00 -3.61 -6.12
N GLY A 31 7.12 -3.11 -5.59
CA GLY A 31 8.17 -2.48 -6.41
C GLY A 31 7.73 -1.16 -7.06
N LEU A 32 6.63 -0.56 -6.62
CA LEU A 32 6.06 0.67 -7.19
C LEU A 32 6.62 1.95 -6.55
N THR A 33 7.78 1.87 -5.92
CA THR A 33 8.36 3.05 -5.25
C THR A 33 8.91 3.98 -6.33
N GLY A 34 8.38 5.21 -6.42
CA GLY A 34 8.71 6.16 -7.50
C GLY A 34 7.98 5.94 -8.83
N ASN A 35 6.97 5.06 -8.88
CA ASN A 35 6.08 4.94 -10.05
C ASN A 35 4.98 6.01 -10.03
N ASP A 36 4.43 6.29 -11.22
CA ASP A 36 3.32 7.22 -11.38
C ASP A 36 2.08 6.78 -10.60
N ASP A 37 1.33 7.77 -10.09
CA ASP A 37 0.12 7.57 -9.29
C ASP A 37 -0.90 6.65 -9.98
N GLU A 38 -0.98 6.66 -11.31
CA GLU A 38 -1.89 5.81 -12.08
C GLU A 38 -1.64 4.30 -11.83
N ALA A 39 -0.37 3.91 -11.65
CA ALA A 39 -0.02 2.52 -11.34
C ALA A 39 -0.48 2.14 -9.92
N ILE A 40 -0.39 3.06 -8.97
CA ILE A 40 -0.84 2.89 -7.59
C ILE A 40 -2.38 2.79 -7.55
N TRP A 41 -3.09 3.63 -8.31
CA TRP A 41 -4.56 3.61 -8.39
C TRP A 41 -5.11 2.35 -9.04
N LYS A 42 -4.45 1.82 -10.08
CA LYS A 42 -4.80 0.52 -10.66
C LYS A 42 -4.73 -0.59 -9.62
N LEU A 43 -3.65 -0.62 -8.84
CA LEU A 43 -3.45 -1.61 -7.79
C LEU A 43 -4.47 -1.50 -6.65
N ALA A 44 -4.92 -0.29 -6.32
CA ALA A 44 -5.92 -0.05 -5.28
C ALA A 44 -7.35 -0.39 -5.71
N SER A 45 -7.60 -0.47 -7.03
CA SER A 45 -8.92 -0.73 -7.60
C SER A 45 -9.21 -2.22 -7.81
N GLU A 46 -8.20 -3.08 -7.72
CA GLU A 46 -8.29 -4.56 -7.68
C GLU A 46 -8.58 -5.09 -6.27
#